data_AF-I6ZUB5-F1
#
_entry.id   AF-I6ZUB5-F1
#
_cell.length_a   1.000
_cell.length_b   1.000
_cell.length_c   1.000
_cell.angle_alpha   90.00
_cell.angle_beta   90.00
_cell.angle_gamma   90.00
#
_symmetry.space_group_name_H-M   'P 1'
#
loop_
_entity.id
_entity.type
_entity.pdbx_description
1 polymer ?
#
loop_
_entity_poly.entity_id
_entity_poly.type
_entity_poly.pdbx_seq_one_letter_code
_entity_poly.pdbx_strand_id
1 'polypeptide(L)'
;MSECEYCKSTNMLPLSGKYYCEECEIYYIYKDKKQEYSNLPIEDVNQMCVGDHLCGRCKSKYYEKKTIVCTTFREYFRKLPLCKKCKKSNEKSIKNAFFRNFILYKMHGRIFSIPFIALHTIWFYLMGNTVLYKLIVINLIAYKKKELRPYKCLLSSIFITIFGFWNWSDIPFYLYCLFSMVSSKRWYYKVPVNLDGAPPNILEYLEQLNIGRKKSRKS
;
A
#
# COMPACT_ATOMS: atom_id res chain seq x y z
N MET A 1 10.62 -7.60 -17.07
CA MET A 1 9.76 -6.42 -16.87
C MET A 1 9.71 -6.10 -15.40
N SER A 2 10.28 -4.96 -15.01
CA SER A 2 10.41 -4.48 -13.64
C SER A 2 9.07 -3.93 -13.16
N GLU A 3 8.26 -4.75 -12.48
CA GLU A 3 7.07 -4.30 -11.77
C GLU A 3 7.50 -3.53 -10.51
N CYS A 4 6.84 -2.42 -10.19
CA CYS A 4 7.14 -1.70 -8.95
C CYS A 4 6.80 -2.59 -7.75
N GLU A 5 7.79 -2.89 -6.89
CA GLU A 5 7.59 -3.74 -5.71
C GLU A 5 6.53 -3.19 -4.73
N TYR A 6 6.28 -1.88 -4.81
CA TYR A 6 5.46 -1.11 -3.88
C TYR A 6 4.01 -0.99 -4.34
N CYS A 7 3.79 -0.31 -5.48
CA CYS A 7 2.44 -0.12 -6.00
C CYS A 7 1.96 -1.29 -6.88
N LYS A 8 2.85 -2.23 -7.25
CA LYS A 8 2.59 -3.33 -8.19
C LYS A 8 2.24 -2.84 -9.60
N SER A 9 2.58 -1.58 -9.90
CA SER A 9 2.38 -1.00 -11.23
C SER A 9 3.42 -1.56 -12.20
N THR A 10 2.96 -1.85 -13.41
CA THR A 10 3.81 -2.20 -14.56
C THR A 10 4.27 -0.96 -15.33
N ASN A 11 3.72 0.21 -15.02
CA ASN A 11 4.08 1.47 -15.67
C ASN A 11 5.35 2.03 -15.01
N MET A 12 6.46 1.37 -15.32
CA MET A 12 7.80 1.74 -14.88
C MET A 12 8.57 2.25 -16.10
N LEU A 13 8.88 3.54 -16.11
CA LEU A 13 9.60 4.21 -17.19
C LEU A 13 11.11 4.10 -16.95
N PRO A 14 11.88 3.45 -17.84
CA PRO A 14 13.34 3.43 -17.73
C PRO A 14 13.92 4.80 -18.11
N LEU A 15 14.75 5.37 -17.25
CA LEU A 15 15.41 6.67 -17.43
C LEU A 15 16.87 6.57 -16.99
N SER A 16 17.80 6.47 -17.94
CA SER A 16 19.25 6.54 -17.72
C SER A 16 19.77 5.76 -16.50
N GLY A 17 19.50 4.45 -16.47
CA GLY A 17 19.92 3.57 -15.36
C GLY A 17 19.03 3.60 -14.11
N LYS A 18 17.96 4.40 -14.12
CA LYS A 18 16.90 4.44 -13.10
C LYS A 18 15.56 4.02 -13.68
N TYR A 19 14.62 3.68 -12.82
CA TYR A 19 13.24 3.35 -13.18
C TYR A 19 12.29 4.28 -12.44
N TYR A 20 11.47 5.04 -13.15
CA TYR A 20 10.45 5.89 -12.56
C TYR A 20 9.11 5.16 -12.53
N CYS A 21 8.49 5.11 -11.35
CA CYS A 21 7.14 4.60 -11.23
C CYS A 21 6.14 5.76 -11.29
N GLU A 22 5.27 5.79 -12.31
CA GLU A 22 4.24 6.85 -12.45
C GLU A 22 3.24 6.84 -11.29
N GLU A 23 2.92 5.66 -10.77
CA GLU A 23 1.94 5.50 -9.68
C GLU A 23 2.49 5.92 -8.31
N CYS A 24 3.78 5.69 -8.07
CA CYS A 24 4.45 6.08 -6.83
C CYS A 24 5.07 7.48 -6.90
N GLU A 25 5.32 7.99 -8.11
CA GLU A 25 6.10 9.20 -8.40
C GLU A 25 7.54 9.14 -7.84
N ILE A 26 8.14 7.95 -7.79
CA ILE A 26 9.48 7.73 -7.21
C ILE A 26 10.42 7.12 -8.25
N TYR A 27 11.69 7.54 -8.21
CA TYR A 27 12.79 6.95 -8.97
C TYR A 27 13.46 5.82 -8.18
N TYR A 28 13.61 4.68 -8.83
CA TYR A 28 14.23 3.46 -8.30
C TYR A 28 15.51 3.11 -9.05
N ILE A 29 16.46 2.50 -8.36
CA ILE A 29 17.60 1.79 -8.95
C ILE A 29 17.50 0.33 -8.52
N TYR A 30 17.92 -0.58 -9.41
CA TYR A 30 18.09 -1.97 -9.04
C TYR A 30 19.53 -2.21 -8.58
N LYS A 31 19.70 -2.59 -7.31
CA LYS A 31 20.94 -3.14 -6.78
C LYS A 31 20.66 -4.51 -6.20
N ASP A 32 21.51 -5.50 -6.51
CA ASP A 32 21.39 -6.87 -5.99
C ASP A 32 20.00 -7.50 -6.12
N LYS A 33 19.35 -7.28 -7.28
CA LYS A 33 17.97 -7.72 -7.58
C LYS A 33 16.88 -7.13 -6.68
N LYS A 34 17.17 -6.07 -5.91
CA LYS A 34 16.20 -5.34 -5.08
C LYS A 34 15.99 -3.92 -5.60
N GLN A 35 14.77 -3.40 -5.46
CA GLN A 35 14.44 -2.01 -5.78
C GLN A 35 14.81 -1.08 -4.62
N GLU A 36 15.84 -0.27 -4.84
CA GLU A 36 16.26 0.80 -3.92
C GLU A 36 15.80 2.17 -4.43
N TYR A 37 15.55 3.09 -3.51
CA TYR A 37 15.17 4.46 -3.83
C TYR A 37 16.40 5.25 -4.30
N SER A 38 16.29 5.95 -5.42
CA SER A 38 17.36 6.80 -5.92
C SER A 38 17.15 8.27 -5.57
N ASN A 39 16.05 8.84 -6.06
CA ASN A 39 15.75 10.26 -5.93
C ASN A 39 14.30 10.42 -5.49
N LEU A 40 14.07 11.34 -4.56
CA LEU A 40 12.74 11.73 -4.13
C LEU A 40 12.33 13.00 -4.89
N PRO A 41 11.07 13.12 -5.32
CA PRO A 41 10.55 14.34 -5.96
C PRO A 41 10.38 15.43 -4.89
N ILE A 42 11.49 16.04 -4.47
CA ILE A 42 11.50 17.17 -3.56
C ILE A 42 11.67 18.42 -4.41
N GLU A 43 10.67 19.29 -4.39
CA GLU A 43 10.73 20.60 -5.05
C GLU A 43 11.24 21.66 -4.07
N ASP A 44 11.92 22.70 -4.54
CA ASP A 44 12.23 23.85 -3.69
C ASP A 44 10.96 24.65 -3.39
N VAL A 45 10.65 24.82 -2.11
CA VAL A 45 9.47 25.57 -1.67
C VAL A 45 9.90 26.52 -0.55
N ASN A 46 9.48 27.79 -0.65
CA ASN A 46 9.76 28.83 0.36
C ASN A 46 8.96 28.65 1.67
N GLN A 47 8.36 27.48 1.89
CA GLN A 47 7.48 27.19 3.01
C GLN A 47 8.11 26.09 3.88
N MET A 48 8.41 26.42 5.14
CA MET A 48 9.01 25.47 6.09
C MET A 48 7.97 24.50 6.71
N CYS A 49 6.76 25.00 7.02
CA CYS A 49 5.74 24.23 7.73
C CYS A 49 4.40 24.27 7.01
N VAL A 50 3.70 23.13 6.93
CA VAL A 50 2.38 23.05 6.30
C VAL A 50 1.32 23.73 7.19
N GLY A 51 1.44 23.58 8.51
CA GLY A 51 0.45 24.03 9.50
C GLY A 51 0.19 25.54 9.52
N ASP A 52 1.19 26.35 9.17
CA ASP A 52 1.11 27.81 9.25
C ASP A 52 0.28 28.44 8.12
N HIS A 53 0.12 27.72 7.01
CA HIS A 53 -0.63 28.17 5.83
C HIS A 53 -1.98 27.46 5.69
N LEU A 54 -2.53 26.98 6.81
CA LEU A 54 -3.87 26.39 6.89
C LEU A 54 -4.89 27.40 7.44
N CYS A 55 -6.14 27.31 6.99
CA CYS A 55 -7.22 28.04 7.65
C CYS A 55 -7.49 27.45 9.05
N GLY A 56 -8.10 28.23 9.96
CA GLY A 56 -8.33 27.80 11.34
C GLY A 56 -9.02 26.44 11.49
N ARG A 57 -10.02 26.13 10.65
CA ARG A 57 -10.71 24.82 10.65
C ARG A 57 -9.83 23.66 10.20
N CYS A 58 -8.90 23.90 9.28
CA CYS A 58 -7.96 22.91 8.81
C CYS A 58 -6.82 22.72 9.82
N LYS A 59 -6.42 23.80 10.50
CA LYS A 59 -5.37 23.78 11.52
C LYS A 59 -5.73 22.86 12.68
N SER A 60 -6.97 22.92 13.19
CA SER A 60 -7.41 22.00 14.26
C SER A 60 -7.33 20.53 13.83
N LYS A 61 -7.85 20.20 12.64
CA LYS A 61 -7.80 18.84 12.07
C LYS A 61 -6.38 18.37 11.75
N TYR A 62 -5.48 19.30 11.44
CA TYR A 62 -4.11 19.00 11.07
C TYR A 62 -3.29 18.50 12.28
N TYR A 63 -3.49 19.14 13.45
CA TYR A 63 -2.78 18.77 14.67
C TYR A 63 -3.41 17.59 15.44
N GLU A 64 -4.53 17.04 14.98
CA GLU A 64 -5.06 15.80 15.53
C GLU A 64 -4.04 14.66 15.38
N LYS A 65 -3.86 13.84 16.42
CA LYS A 65 -3.02 12.64 16.42
C LYS A 65 -3.67 11.51 15.60
N LYS A 66 -3.90 11.75 14.33
CA LYS A 66 -4.51 10.81 13.38
C LYS A 66 -3.50 10.40 12.33
N THR A 67 -3.56 9.13 11.94
CA THR A 67 -2.76 8.59 10.83
C THR A 67 -3.66 8.15 9.68
N ILE A 68 -3.16 8.31 8.47
CA ILE A 68 -3.80 7.89 7.23
C ILE A 68 -3.03 6.70 6.68
N VAL A 69 -3.75 5.61 6.41
CA VAL A 69 -3.22 4.45 5.69
C VAL A 69 -3.38 4.67 4.19
N CYS A 70 -2.29 4.58 3.44
CA CYS A 70 -2.25 4.83 2.00
C CYS A 70 -1.16 4.01 1.30
N THR A 71 -1.31 3.81 -0.01
CA THR A 71 -0.29 3.15 -0.85
C THR A 71 0.49 4.13 -1.72
N THR A 72 -0.10 5.29 -2.03
CA THR A 72 0.50 6.33 -2.86
C THR A 72 0.26 7.71 -2.25
N PHE A 73 1.06 8.70 -2.65
CA PHE A 73 0.87 10.10 -2.26
C PHE A 73 -0.53 10.60 -2.67
N ARG A 74 -1.00 10.26 -3.87
CA ARG A 74 -2.33 10.65 -4.35
C ARG A 74 -3.46 10.14 -3.45
N GLU A 75 -3.34 8.91 -2.96
CA GLU A 75 -4.30 8.33 -2.02
C GLU A 75 -4.27 9.07 -0.67
N TYR A 76 -3.06 9.36 -0.16
CA TYR A 76 -2.87 10.15 1.05
C TYR A 76 -3.49 11.54 0.92
N PHE A 77 -3.13 12.27 -0.13
CA PHE A 77 -3.59 13.63 -0.40
C PHE A 77 -5.11 13.72 -0.52
N ARG A 78 -5.74 12.71 -1.14
CA ARG A 78 -7.21 12.61 -1.19
C ARG A 78 -7.83 12.44 0.20
N LYS A 79 -7.26 11.58 1.05
CA LYS A 79 -7.76 11.29 2.40
C LYS A 79 -7.45 12.38 3.45
N LEU A 80 -6.54 13.31 3.16
CA LEU A 80 -6.21 14.41 4.07
C LEU A 80 -7.47 15.20 4.47
N PRO A 81 -7.69 15.48 5.77
CA PRO A 81 -8.88 16.16 6.28
C PRO A 81 -8.81 17.70 6.12
N LEU A 82 -8.23 18.17 5.01
CA LEU A 82 -8.07 19.59 4.69
C LEU A 82 -9.09 20.04 3.64
N CYS A 83 -9.48 21.32 3.67
CA CYS A 83 -10.34 21.88 2.63
C CYS A 83 -9.61 21.96 1.28
N LYS A 84 -10.36 22.02 0.18
CA LYS A 84 -9.80 22.05 -1.19
C LYS A 84 -8.81 23.20 -1.39
N LYS A 85 -9.10 24.39 -0.83
CA LYS A 85 -8.23 25.57 -0.93
C LYS A 85 -6.87 25.31 -0.26
N CYS A 86 -6.88 24.86 0.99
CA CYS A 86 -5.65 24.54 1.74
C CYS A 86 -4.85 23.40 1.10
N LYS A 87 -5.54 22.38 0.54
CA LYS A 87 -4.86 21.30 -0.21
C LYS A 87 -4.10 21.86 -1.41
N LYS A 88 -4.78 22.65 -2.25
CA LYS A 88 -4.19 23.20 -3.48
C LYS A 88 -3.05 24.18 -3.18
N SER A 89 -3.21 25.04 -2.19
CA SER A 89 -2.16 26.03 -1.83
C SER A 89 -0.92 25.39 -1.23
N ASN A 90 -1.05 24.24 -0.55
CA ASN A 90 0.03 23.57 0.15
C ASN A 90 0.47 22.26 -0.53
N GLU A 91 0.04 21.99 -1.76
CA GLU A 91 0.24 20.68 -2.40
C GLU A 91 1.72 20.29 -2.47
N LYS A 92 2.58 21.22 -2.92
CA LYS A 92 4.04 21.03 -3.00
C LYS A 92 4.65 20.78 -1.63
N SER A 93 4.31 21.60 -0.64
CA SER A 93 4.81 21.50 0.74
C SER A 93 4.42 20.16 1.38
N ILE A 94 3.18 19.73 1.19
CA ILE A 94 2.66 18.44 1.65
C ILE A 94 3.37 17.28 0.94
N LYS A 95 3.59 17.40 -0.37
CA LYS A 95 4.30 16.40 -1.18
C LYS A 95 5.73 16.22 -0.70
N ASN A 96 6.46 17.32 -0.52
CA ASN A 96 7.82 17.31 0.02
C ASN A 96 7.87 16.68 1.42
N ALA A 97 7.00 17.08 2.32
CA ALA A 97 6.98 16.55 3.68
C ALA A 97 6.61 15.06 3.73
N PHE A 98 5.71 14.61 2.84
CA PHE A 98 5.42 13.19 2.64
C PHE A 98 6.67 12.43 2.19
N PHE A 99 7.32 12.87 1.11
CA PHE A 99 8.47 12.16 0.53
C PHE A 99 9.74 12.27 1.39
N ARG A 100 9.93 13.33 2.17
CA ARG A 100 11.08 13.45 3.07
C ARG A 100 11.12 12.34 4.13
N ASN A 101 9.95 11.93 4.63
CA ASN A 101 9.81 10.97 5.71
C ASN A 101 9.14 9.65 5.27
N PHE A 102 8.89 9.45 3.96
CA PHE A 102 8.05 8.34 3.50
C PHE A 102 8.59 6.95 3.87
N ILE A 103 9.93 6.80 3.95
CA ILE A 103 10.55 5.52 4.34
C ILE A 103 10.20 5.19 5.79
N LEU A 104 10.14 6.19 6.67
CA LEU A 104 9.78 6.03 8.08
C LEU A 104 8.31 5.65 8.28
N TYR A 105 7.45 6.00 7.31
CA TYR A 105 6.04 5.64 7.34
C TYR A 105 5.75 4.25 6.76
N LYS A 106 6.77 3.58 6.21
CA LYS A 106 6.65 2.31 5.53
C LYS A 106 6.31 1.19 6.51
N MET A 107 5.25 0.46 6.20
CA MET A 107 4.73 -0.64 6.98
C MET A 107 4.46 -1.85 6.09
N HIS A 108 4.60 -3.05 6.65
CA HIS A 108 4.23 -4.29 5.99
C HIS A 108 3.13 -5.00 6.75
N GLY A 109 1.95 -5.15 6.14
CA GLY A 109 0.81 -5.75 6.82
C GLY A 109 -0.23 -6.31 5.88
N ARG A 110 -1.34 -6.78 6.45
CA ARG A 110 -2.37 -7.53 5.72
C ARG A 110 -3.09 -6.64 4.70
N ILE A 111 -3.30 -7.17 3.50
CA ILE A 111 -4.13 -6.52 2.47
C ILE A 111 -5.61 -6.55 2.90
N PHE A 112 -6.04 -7.66 3.49
CA PHE A 112 -7.42 -7.88 3.89
C PHE A 112 -7.57 -7.65 5.40
N SER A 113 -8.56 -6.84 5.77
CA SER A 113 -8.88 -6.60 7.17
C SER A 113 -9.58 -7.82 7.78
N ILE A 114 -9.48 -8.00 9.09
CA ILE A 114 -10.16 -9.10 9.80
C ILE A 114 -11.68 -9.06 9.56
N PRO A 115 -12.37 -7.90 9.62
CA PRO A 115 -13.80 -7.84 9.30
C PRO A 115 -14.11 -8.28 7.87
N PHE A 116 -13.23 -8.00 6.91
CA PHE A 116 -13.42 -8.43 5.53
C PHE A 116 -13.32 -9.95 5.39
N ILE A 117 -12.34 -10.57 6.06
CA ILE A 117 -12.19 -12.03 6.08
C ILE A 117 -13.41 -12.69 6.73
N ALA A 118 -13.88 -12.15 7.85
CA ALA A 118 -15.07 -12.66 8.53
C ALA A 118 -16.32 -12.56 7.65
N LEU A 119 -16.51 -11.43 6.96
CA LEU A 119 -17.63 -11.24 6.03
C LEU A 119 -17.58 -12.25 4.88
N HIS A 120 -16.40 -12.51 4.31
CA HIS A 120 -16.23 -13.56 3.29
C HIS A 120 -16.61 -14.94 3.83
N THR A 121 -16.17 -15.29 5.05
CA THR A 121 -16.52 -16.57 5.67
C THR A 121 -18.02 -16.74 5.85
N ILE A 122 -18.70 -15.69 6.35
CA ILE A 122 -20.16 -15.68 6.50
C ILE A 122 -20.84 -15.79 5.13
N TRP A 123 -20.36 -15.06 4.13
CA TRP A 123 -20.94 -15.07 2.79
C TRP A 123 -20.81 -16.44 2.12
N PHE A 124 -19.66 -17.10 2.26
CA PHE A 124 -19.46 -18.47 1.76
C PHE A 124 -20.43 -19.46 2.41
N TYR A 125 -20.66 -19.32 3.73
CA TYR A 125 -21.64 -20.14 4.44
C TYR A 125 -23.08 -19.92 3.94
N LEU A 126 -23.46 -18.66 3.68
CA LEU A 126 -24.84 -18.30 3.31
C LEU A 126 -25.18 -18.58 1.83
N MET A 127 -24.32 -18.17 0.90
CA MET A 127 -24.57 -18.35 -0.54
C MET A 127 -24.18 -19.73 -1.04
N GLY A 128 -23.58 -20.55 -0.17
CA GLY A 128 -23.00 -21.81 -0.53
C GLY A 128 -21.96 -21.67 -1.65
N ASN A 129 -21.87 -22.71 -2.46
CA ASN A 129 -20.83 -22.87 -3.45
C ASN A 129 -21.31 -22.62 -4.88
N THR A 130 -21.84 -21.43 -5.14
CA THR A 130 -22.21 -21.07 -6.51
C THR A 130 -20.96 -20.68 -7.32
N VAL A 131 -20.91 -21.07 -8.60
CA VAL A 131 -19.83 -20.68 -9.51
C VAL A 131 -19.70 -19.15 -9.57
N LEU A 132 -20.83 -18.44 -9.55
CA LEU A 132 -20.86 -16.97 -9.52
C LEU A 132 -20.15 -16.41 -8.28
N TYR A 133 -20.38 -16.98 -7.10
CA TYR A 133 -19.66 -16.56 -5.88
C TYR A 133 -18.15 -16.79 -6.00
N LYS A 134 -17.72 -17.97 -6.47
CA LYS A 134 -16.30 -18.29 -6.67
C LYS A 134 -15.62 -17.28 -7.59
N LEU A 135 -16.27 -16.93 -8.70
CA LEU A 135 -15.79 -15.93 -9.66
C LEU A 135 -15.68 -14.54 -9.03
N ILE A 136 -16.72 -14.08 -8.31
CA ILE A 136 -16.71 -12.75 -7.66
C ILE A 136 -15.57 -12.66 -6.65
N VAL A 137 -15.43 -13.67 -5.78
CA VAL A 137 -14.40 -13.67 -4.72
C VAL A 137 -13.00 -13.63 -5.30
N ILE A 138 -12.69 -14.45 -6.31
CA ILE A 138 -11.34 -14.49 -6.87
C ILE A 138 -11.00 -13.20 -7.60
N ASN A 139 -11.95 -12.64 -8.36
CA ASN A 139 -11.74 -11.34 -8.99
C ASN A 139 -11.54 -10.25 -7.93
N LEU A 140 -12.26 -10.29 -6.82
CA LEU A 140 -12.10 -9.34 -5.72
C LEU A 140 -10.74 -9.50 -5.02
N ILE A 141 -10.31 -10.74 -4.75
CA ILE A 141 -8.99 -11.03 -4.18
C ILE A 141 -7.88 -10.53 -5.12
N ALA A 142 -7.95 -10.86 -6.41
CA ALA A 142 -6.98 -10.42 -7.42
C ALA A 142 -6.94 -8.89 -7.54
N TYR A 143 -8.11 -8.25 -7.58
CA TYR A 143 -8.26 -6.80 -7.59
C TYR A 143 -7.59 -6.16 -6.36
N LYS A 144 -7.87 -6.67 -5.15
CA LYS A 144 -7.30 -6.14 -3.89
C LYS A 144 -5.79 -6.35 -3.80
N LYS A 145 -5.26 -7.45 -4.34
CA LYS A 145 -3.82 -7.66 -4.46
C LYS A 145 -3.17 -6.71 -5.49
N LYS A 146 -3.95 -5.98 -6.29
CA LYS A 146 -3.51 -5.28 -7.50
C LYS A 146 -2.76 -6.20 -8.48
N GLU A 147 -3.03 -7.51 -8.42
CA GLU A 147 -2.54 -8.49 -9.40
C GLU A 147 -3.51 -8.56 -10.60
N LEU A 148 -4.00 -7.40 -11.06
CA LEU A 148 -4.94 -7.30 -12.19
C LEU A 148 -4.22 -7.58 -13.51
N ARG A 149 -3.72 -8.80 -13.65
CA ARG A 149 -3.38 -9.37 -14.94
C ARG A 149 -4.66 -10.01 -15.46
N PRO A 150 -5.29 -9.46 -16.51
CA PRO A 150 -6.56 -9.98 -17.02
C PRO A 150 -6.43 -11.47 -17.39
N TYR A 151 -5.27 -11.90 -17.89
CA TYR A 151 -5.01 -13.30 -18.17
C TYR A 151 -4.94 -14.19 -16.92
N LYS A 152 -4.46 -13.70 -15.75
CA LYS A 152 -4.49 -14.46 -14.50
C LYS A 152 -5.91 -14.56 -13.94
N CYS A 153 -6.71 -13.49 -14.10
CA CYS A 153 -8.13 -13.50 -13.72
C CYS A 153 -8.93 -14.43 -14.65
N LEU A 154 -8.65 -14.44 -15.94
CA LEU A 154 -9.25 -15.35 -16.92
C LEU A 154 -8.82 -16.81 -16.68
N LEU A 155 -7.53 -17.08 -16.49
CA LEU A 155 -7.04 -18.43 -16.16
C LEU A 155 -7.65 -18.93 -14.86
N SER A 156 -7.64 -18.12 -13.80
CA SER A 156 -8.28 -18.52 -12.54
C SER A 156 -9.79 -18.74 -12.73
N SER A 157 -10.49 -17.91 -13.50
CA SER A 157 -11.91 -18.12 -13.85
C SER A 157 -12.16 -19.41 -14.64
N ILE A 158 -11.29 -19.75 -15.59
CA ILE A 158 -11.36 -21.00 -16.37
C ILE A 158 -11.10 -22.20 -15.45
N PHE A 159 -10.05 -22.16 -14.62
CA PHE A 159 -9.74 -23.20 -13.65
C PHE A 159 -10.88 -23.41 -12.65
N ILE A 160 -11.50 -22.34 -12.14
CA ILE A 160 -12.67 -22.41 -11.25
C ILE A 160 -13.86 -23.05 -11.95
N THR A 161 -14.10 -22.71 -13.21
CA THR A 161 -15.23 -23.26 -13.97
C THR A 161 -15.03 -24.75 -14.23
N ILE A 162 -13.81 -25.17 -14.59
CA ILE A 162 -13.47 -26.58 -14.85
C ILE A 162 -13.50 -27.41 -13.56
N PHE A 163 -12.87 -26.94 -12.48
CA PHE A 163 -12.86 -27.66 -11.20
C PHE A 163 -14.17 -27.56 -10.44
N GLY A 164 -14.94 -26.49 -10.63
CA GLY A 164 -16.23 -26.26 -9.98
C GLY A 164 -17.35 -27.18 -10.46
N PHE A 165 -17.18 -27.87 -11.59
CA PHE A 165 -18.04 -28.98 -12.01
C PHE A 165 -17.84 -30.24 -11.16
N TRP A 166 -16.72 -30.34 -10.43
CA TRP A 166 -16.48 -31.41 -9.46
C TRP A 166 -16.86 -30.93 -8.06
N ASN A 167 -18.01 -31.40 -7.54
CA ASN A 167 -18.55 -31.06 -6.21
C ASN A 167 -17.60 -31.30 -5.03
N TRP A 168 -16.48 -32.03 -5.23
CA TRP A 168 -15.46 -32.25 -4.21
C TRP A 168 -14.48 -31.07 -4.05
N SER A 169 -14.58 -30.03 -4.90
CA SER A 169 -13.60 -28.94 -4.95
C SER A 169 -13.82 -27.80 -3.93
N ASP A 170 -14.84 -27.85 -3.09
CA ASP A 170 -15.39 -26.65 -2.43
C ASP A 170 -14.64 -26.25 -1.17
N ILE A 171 -14.37 -27.23 -0.31
CA ILE A 171 -13.52 -27.06 0.88
C ILE A 171 -12.11 -26.61 0.49
N PRO A 172 -11.40 -27.27 -0.47
CA PRO A 172 -10.07 -26.82 -0.87
C PRO A 172 -10.08 -25.44 -1.52
N PHE A 173 -11.12 -25.09 -2.29
CA PHE A 173 -11.28 -23.75 -2.84
C PHE A 173 -11.42 -22.68 -1.76
N TYR A 174 -12.27 -22.93 -0.77
CA TYR A 174 -12.49 -22.01 0.34
C TYR A 174 -11.21 -21.84 1.18
N LEU A 175 -10.53 -22.94 1.51
CA LEU A 175 -9.26 -22.92 2.22
C LEU A 175 -8.19 -22.15 1.42
N TYR A 176 -8.15 -22.33 0.10
CA TYR A 176 -7.27 -21.55 -0.79
C TYR A 176 -7.59 -20.04 -0.70
N CYS A 177 -8.86 -19.66 -0.80
CA CYS A 177 -9.27 -18.25 -0.73
C CYS A 177 -8.93 -17.64 0.64
N LEU A 178 -9.23 -18.36 1.72
CA LEU A 178 -8.96 -17.93 3.08
C LEU A 178 -7.45 -17.81 3.35
N PHE A 179 -6.67 -18.83 2.96
CA PHE A 179 -5.22 -18.79 3.03
C PHE A 179 -4.67 -17.63 2.20
N SER A 180 -5.16 -17.43 0.98
CA SER A 180 -4.77 -16.34 0.10
C SER A 180 -5.06 -14.99 0.76
N MET A 181 -6.21 -14.79 1.41
CA MET A 181 -6.51 -13.55 2.12
C MET A 181 -5.64 -13.33 3.38
N VAL A 182 -5.41 -14.38 4.18
CA VAL A 182 -4.65 -14.29 5.43
C VAL A 182 -3.14 -14.09 5.18
N SER A 183 -2.58 -14.82 4.21
CA SER A 183 -1.16 -14.75 3.85
C SER A 183 -0.81 -13.50 3.04
N SER A 184 -1.80 -12.84 2.44
CA SER A 184 -1.62 -11.64 1.62
C SER A 184 -1.20 -10.45 2.44
N LYS A 185 0.10 -10.16 2.38
CA LYS A 185 0.70 -8.95 2.93
C LYS A 185 1.15 -8.01 1.82
N ARG A 186 1.18 -6.72 2.12
CA ARG A 186 1.64 -5.68 1.22
C ARG A 186 2.31 -4.56 1.99
N TRP A 187 3.23 -3.89 1.31
CA TRP A 187 3.73 -2.59 1.72
C TRP A 187 2.64 -1.52 1.62
N TYR A 188 2.49 -0.75 2.69
CA TYR A 188 1.66 0.44 2.75
C TYR A 188 2.36 1.49 3.62
N TYR A 189 1.83 2.71 3.61
CA TYR A 189 2.32 3.81 4.42
C TYR A 189 1.28 4.19 5.47
N LYS A 190 1.73 4.35 6.72
CA LYS A 190 0.92 4.89 7.82
C LYS A 190 1.44 6.28 8.14
N VAL A 191 0.87 7.28 7.47
CA VAL A 191 1.38 8.66 7.48
C VAL A 191 0.56 9.51 8.44
N PRO A 192 1.17 10.30 9.34
CA PRO A 192 0.43 11.21 10.19
C PRO A 192 -0.26 12.32 9.37
N VAL A 193 -1.35 12.86 9.90
CA VAL A 193 -1.97 14.06 9.34
C VAL A 193 -1.05 15.27 9.57
N ASN A 194 -0.49 15.39 10.77
CA ASN A 194 0.55 16.36 11.09
C ASN A 194 1.89 15.89 10.51
N LEU A 195 2.31 16.53 9.41
CA LEU A 195 3.60 16.28 8.74
C LEU A 195 4.74 17.13 9.30
N ASP A 196 4.43 18.18 10.07
CA ASP A 196 5.43 19.05 10.70
C ASP A 196 5.97 18.44 12.01
N GLY A 197 5.27 17.45 12.57
CA GLY A 197 5.66 16.73 13.77
C GLY A 197 6.68 15.61 13.53
N ALA A 198 7.34 15.16 14.60
CA ALA A 198 8.27 14.04 14.53
C ALA A 198 7.55 12.75 14.04
N PRO A 199 8.15 11.99 13.12
CA PRO A 199 7.59 10.72 12.66
C PRO A 199 7.40 9.75 13.84
N PRO A 200 6.23 9.09 13.97
CA PRO A 200 5.86 8.36 15.18
C PRO A 200 6.72 7.10 15.44
N ASN A 201 7.51 6.64 14.47
CA ASN A 201 8.21 5.35 14.51
C ASN A 201 9.72 5.43 14.23
N ILE A 202 10.37 6.55 14.58
CA ILE A 202 11.82 6.68 14.40
C ILE A 202 12.58 5.54 15.10
N LEU A 203 12.19 5.18 16.33
CA LEU A 203 12.84 4.11 17.10
C LEU A 203 12.68 2.72 16.47
N GLU A 204 11.47 2.35 16.07
CA GLU A 204 11.19 1.06 15.41
C GLU A 204 11.92 0.96 14.05
N TYR A 205 12.04 2.07 13.33
CA TYR A 205 12.79 2.13 12.09
C TYR A 205 14.31 2.03 12.31
N LEU A 206 14.85 2.69 13.35
CA LEU A 206 16.26 2.57 13.74
C LEU A 206 16.61 1.15 14.20
N GLU A 207 15.69 0.44 14.87
CA GLU A 207 15.86 -0.97 15.22
C GLU A 207 15.89 -1.88 13.98
N GLN A 208 15.02 -1.64 12.98
CA GLN A 208 15.03 -2.36 11.71
C GLN A 208 16.29 -2.10 10.88
N LEU A 209 16.87 -0.91 10.94
CA LEU A 209 18.16 -0.58 10.31
C LEU A 209 19.36 -1.15 11.08
N ASN A 210 19.24 -1.36 12.39
CA ASN A 210 20.29 -1.96 13.23
C ASN A 210 20.41 -3.50 13.09
N ILE A 211 19.68 -4.12 12.16
CA ILE A 211 19.86 -5.52 11.73
C ILE A 211 21.16 -5.61 10.90
N GLY A 212 22.28 -5.41 11.59
CA GLY A 212 23.64 -5.32 11.05
C GLY A 212 24.69 -5.29 12.17
N ARG A 213 24.33 -4.90 13.40
CA ARG A 213 25.14 -5.24 14.57
C ARG A 213 24.92 -6.70 14.91
N LYS A 214 25.79 -7.54 14.35
CA LYS A 214 26.14 -8.89 14.82
C LYS A 214 25.78 -9.01 16.31
N LYS A 215 24.93 -9.99 16.63
CA LYS A 215 24.98 -10.63 17.95
C LYS A 215 26.43 -11.09 18.11
N SER A 216 27.25 -10.30 18.80
CA SER A 216 28.47 -10.82 19.39
C SER A 216 28.02 -11.93 20.32
N ARG A 217 28.43 -13.15 19.99
CA ARG A 217 28.45 -14.26 20.95
C ARG A 217 29.04 -13.70 22.24
N LYS A 218 28.26 -13.71 23.32
CA LYS A 218 28.82 -13.76 24.65
C LYS A 218 28.74 -15.21 25.10
N SER A 219 29.89 -15.64 25.60
CA SER A 219 30.31 -16.95 26.09
C SER A 219 29.29 -17.62 26.99
#